data_AF-A0A2A2GW96-F1
#
_entry.id   AF-A0A2A2GW96-F1
#
_cell.length_a   1.000
_cell.length_b   1.000
_cell.length_c   1.000
_cell.angle_alpha   90.00
_cell.angle_beta   90.00
_cell.angle_gamma   90.00
#
_symmetry.space_group_name_H-M   'P 1'
#
loop_
_entity.id
_entity.type
_entity.pdbx_description
1 polymer ?
#
loop_
_entity_poly.entity_id
_entity_poly.type
_entity_poly.pdbx_seq_one_letter_code
_entity_poly.pdbx_strand_id
1 'polypeptide(L)'
;MLTNHEIDTLNCCLPSDHILLELEKWMVTEKSHHLRDRFNIGELLTGEELVGLPYSEHLGEVKITESKEIQWLTAFSVAIGRDLQSIFESDEYIYYTLFIDRKYINHQLKELLDKYDLLDTFQTNPSANITLSFPVKR
;
A
#
# COMPACT_ATOMS: atom_id res chain seq x y z
N MET A 1 3.18 6.47 -13.66
CA MET A 1 4.63 6.61 -13.50
C MET A 1 4.84 7.71 -12.48
N LEU A 2 5.73 7.45 -11.51
CA LEU A 2 6.06 8.42 -10.47
C LEU A 2 6.74 9.65 -11.08
N THR A 3 6.49 10.80 -10.48
CA THR A 3 7.18 12.06 -10.76
C THR A 3 8.59 12.03 -10.18
N ASN A 4 9.48 12.90 -10.70
CA ASN A 4 10.84 13.02 -10.16
C ASN A 4 10.84 13.32 -8.65
N HIS A 5 9.87 14.11 -8.17
CA HIS A 5 9.74 14.43 -6.74
C HIS A 5 9.38 13.19 -5.89
N GLU A 6 8.48 12.34 -6.38
CA GLU A 6 8.13 11.08 -5.69
C GLU A 6 9.30 10.09 -5.70
N ILE A 7 10.07 10.04 -6.79
CA ILE A 7 11.29 9.23 -6.89
C ILE A 7 12.35 9.74 -5.91
N ASP A 8 12.57 11.05 -5.85
CA ASP A 8 13.50 11.66 -4.89
C ASP A 8 13.06 11.39 -3.45
N THR A 9 11.76 11.47 -3.18
CA THR A 9 11.18 11.10 -1.87
C THR A 9 11.51 9.65 -1.51
N LEU A 10 11.28 8.70 -2.43
CA LEU A 10 11.62 7.29 -2.23
C LEU A 10 13.12 7.02 -2.07
N ASN A 11 13.97 7.76 -2.79
CA ASN A 11 15.42 7.69 -2.63
C ASN A 11 15.86 8.21 -1.24
N CYS A 12 15.12 9.18 -0.69
CA CYS A 12 15.28 9.65 0.69
C CYS A 12 14.67 8.70 1.74
N CYS A 13 13.77 7.78 1.36
CA CYS A 13 13.15 6.79 2.25
C CYS A 13 14.09 5.69 2.78
N LEU A 14 15.41 5.85 2.62
CA LEU A 14 16.47 4.99 3.19
C LEU A 14 16.22 3.47 3.02
N PRO A 15 16.89 2.83 2.05
CA PRO A 15 16.90 1.36 1.84
C PRO A 15 17.43 0.49 3.01
N SER A 16 17.47 1.00 4.25
CA SER A 16 18.32 0.47 5.31
C SER A 16 17.61 0.14 6.63
N ASP A 17 16.28 0.16 6.71
CA ASP A 17 15.56 -0.29 7.92
C ASP A 17 14.61 -1.45 7.58
N HIS A 18 13.44 -1.14 7.03
CA HIS A 18 12.46 -2.13 6.60
C HIS A 18 11.51 -1.60 5.53
N ILE A 19 10.79 -2.52 4.89
CA ILE A 19 9.59 -2.24 4.11
C ILE A 19 8.43 -3.01 4.75
N LEU A 20 7.26 -2.38 4.86
CA LEU A 20 6.03 -3.11 5.15
C LEU A 20 5.38 -3.49 3.82
N LEU A 21 5.16 -4.78 3.62
CA LEU A 21 4.41 -5.31 2.49
C LEU A 21 3.07 -5.78 3.03
N GLU A 22 2.00 -5.16 2.55
CA GLU A 22 0.64 -5.42 3.03
C GLU A 22 -0.24 -5.91 1.88
N LEU A 23 -1.17 -6.81 2.22
CA LEU A 23 -2.25 -7.25 1.37
C LEU A 23 -3.55 -6.64 1.87
N GLU A 24 -4.18 -5.83 1.03
CA GLU A 24 -5.43 -5.16 1.37
C GLU A 24 -6.50 -5.42 0.32
N LYS A 25 -7.73 -5.57 0.77
CA LYS A 25 -8.89 -5.65 -0.11
C LYS A 25 -9.74 -4.41 0.04
N TRP A 26 -9.89 -3.67 -1.05
CA TRP A 26 -10.58 -2.40 -1.06
C TRP A 26 -12.06 -2.61 -1.31
N MET A 27 -12.89 -2.18 -0.36
CA MET A 27 -14.34 -2.36 -0.39
C MET A 27 -14.98 -1.06 -0.84
N VAL A 28 -15.14 -0.93 -2.16
CA VAL A 28 -15.72 0.26 -2.80
C VAL A 28 -16.97 -0.14 -3.59
N THR A 29 -18.12 0.36 -3.16
CA THR A 29 -19.41 0.25 -3.84
C THR A 29 -19.83 1.61 -4.40
N GLU A 30 -20.80 1.63 -5.30
CA GLU A 30 -21.38 2.90 -5.80
C GLU A 30 -21.92 3.77 -4.65
N LYS A 31 -22.58 3.13 -3.67
CA LYS A 31 -23.07 3.82 -2.47
C LYS A 31 -21.93 4.42 -1.65
N SER A 32 -20.86 3.66 -1.39
CA SER A 32 -19.72 4.16 -0.62
C SER A 32 -18.99 5.28 -1.35
N HIS A 33 -18.93 5.21 -2.69
CA HIS A 33 -18.36 6.27 -3.53
C HIS A 33 -19.16 7.57 -3.39
N HIS A 34 -20.49 7.49 -3.47
CA HIS A 34 -21.36 8.64 -3.28
C HIS A 34 -21.24 9.26 -1.87
N LEU A 35 -21.14 8.41 -0.84
CA LEU A 35 -20.90 8.87 0.54
C LEU A 35 -19.56 9.60 0.69
N ARG A 36 -18.49 9.06 0.07
CA ARG A 36 -17.19 9.72 0.04
C ARG A 36 -17.26 11.08 -0.65
N ASP A 37 -17.93 11.17 -1.79
CA ASP A 37 -18.02 12.42 -2.54
C ASP A 37 -18.80 13.49 -1.76
N ARG A 38 -19.88 13.11 -1.06
CA ARG A 38 -20.60 13.98 -0.11
C ARG A 38 -19.72 14.44 1.05
N PHE A 39 -18.98 13.51 1.66
CA PHE A 39 -18.06 13.84 2.76
C PHE A 39 -16.96 14.82 2.31
N ASN A 40 -16.39 14.60 1.12
CA ASN A 40 -15.33 15.44 0.56
C ASN A 40 -15.77 16.89 0.24
N ILE A 41 -17.06 17.12 0.01
CA ILE A 41 -17.62 18.48 -0.15
C ILE A 41 -18.05 19.12 1.18
N GLY A 42 -17.75 18.47 2.32
CA GLY A 42 -18.02 18.97 3.66
C GLY A 42 -19.39 18.64 4.22
N GLU A 43 -20.13 17.71 3.61
CA GLU A 43 -21.42 17.27 4.14
C GLU A 43 -21.23 16.41 5.40
N LEU A 44 -22.06 16.66 6.41
CA LEU A 44 -22.09 15.87 7.64
C LEU A 44 -22.85 14.56 7.40
N LEU A 45 -22.13 13.45 7.38
CA LEU A 45 -22.70 12.12 7.33
C LEU A 45 -23.25 11.70 8.71
N THR A 46 -24.34 10.94 8.71
CA THR A 46 -24.85 10.27 9.91
C THR A 46 -23.93 9.12 10.35
N GLY A 47 -24.09 8.64 11.59
CA GLY A 47 -23.31 7.52 12.10
C GLY A 47 -23.42 6.25 11.26
N GLU A 48 -24.61 5.94 10.74
CA GLU A 48 -24.83 4.80 9.85
C GLU A 48 -24.18 4.99 8.47
N GLU A 49 -24.15 6.22 7.96
CA GLU A 49 -23.50 6.56 6.69
C GLU A 49 -21.97 6.49 6.78
N LEU A 50 -21.38 6.83 7.93
CA LEU A 50 -19.95 6.69 8.15
C LEU A 50 -19.49 5.24 8.00
N VAL A 51 -20.27 4.28 8.48
CA VAL A 51 -19.99 2.84 8.31
C VAL A 51 -20.06 2.41 6.84
N GLY A 52 -20.77 3.17 6.01
CA GLY A 52 -20.87 2.96 4.58
C GLY A 52 -19.75 3.60 3.74
N LEU A 53 -18.80 4.32 4.35
CA LEU A 53 -17.67 4.88 3.63
C LEU A 53 -16.77 3.78 3.04
N PRO A 54 -16.00 4.09 1.98
CA PRO A 54 -15.01 3.15 1.46
C PRO A 54 -14.03 2.77 2.57
N TYR A 55 -13.69 1.50 2.65
CA TYR A 55 -12.72 0.97 3.61
C TYR A 55 -11.83 -0.08 2.97
N SER A 56 -10.66 -0.33 3.56
CA SER A 56 -9.82 -1.48 3.26
C SER A 56 -9.99 -2.56 4.34
N GLU A 57 -10.02 -3.82 3.90
CA GLU A 57 -9.91 -4.99 4.74
C GLU A 57 -8.46 -5.48 4.69
N HIS A 58 -7.82 -5.53 5.86
CA HIS A 58 -6.46 -6.05 5.99
C HIS A 58 -6.47 -7.58 5.87
N LEU A 59 -5.70 -8.12 4.93
CA LEU A 59 -5.62 -9.57 4.69
C LEU A 59 -4.31 -10.18 5.23
N GLY A 60 -3.26 -9.37 5.33
CA GLY A 60 -1.98 -9.80 5.89
C GLY A 60 -0.88 -8.77 5.67
N GLU A 61 0.16 -8.82 6.48
CA GLU A 61 1.31 -7.93 6.42
C GLU A 61 2.58 -8.66 6.80
N VAL A 62 3.68 -8.22 6.21
CA VAL A 62 5.01 -8.61 6.64
C VAL A 62 5.97 -7.43 6.66
N LYS A 63 6.80 -7.40 7.71
CA LYS A 63 7.95 -6.51 7.82
C LYS A 63 9.18 -7.17 7.20
N ILE A 64 9.67 -6.61 6.10
CA ILE A 64 10.85 -7.08 5.36
C ILE A 64 12.06 -6.28 5.81
N THR A 65 13.06 -6.98 6.37
CA THR A 65 14.29 -6.37 6.90
C THR A 65 15.56 -6.82 6.16
N GLU A 66 15.44 -7.76 5.20
CA GLU A 66 16.59 -8.27 4.44
C GLU A 66 17.01 -7.25 3.37
N SER A 67 18.27 -6.83 3.42
CA SER A 67 18.77 -5.71 2.62
C SER A 67 18.63 -5.94 1.11
N LYS A 68 18.88 -7.17 0.62
CA LYS A 68 18.72 -7.49 -0.80
C LYS A 68 17.26 -7.37 -1.27
N GLU A 69 16.33 -7.75 -0.41
CA GLU A 69 14.90 -7.74 -0.72
C GLU A 69 14.37 -6.31 -0.66
N ILE A 70 14.82 -5.52 0.32
CA ILE A 70 14.54 -4.09 0.40
C ILE A 70 15.02 -3.36 -0.86
N GLN A 71 16.27 -3.59 -1.28
CA GLN A 71 16.82 -2.97 -2.49
C GLN A 71 16.01 -3.33 -3.74
N TRP A 72 15.66 -4.61 -3.88
CA TRP A 72 14.87 -5.07 -5.01
C TRP A 72 13.45 -4.49 -5.00
N LEU A 73 12.74 -4.54 -3.85
CA LEU A 73 11.39 -4.00 -3.71
C LEU A 73 11.35 -2.50 -3.95
N THR A 74 12.36 -1.76 -3.49
CA THR A 74 12.48 -0.32 -3.73
C THR A 74 12.58 -0.05 -5.24
N ALA A 75 13.52 -0.70 -5.93
CA ALA A 75 13.70 -0.53 -7.37
C ALA A 75 12.44 -0.95 -8.17
N PHE A 76 11.83 -2.07 -7.77
CA PHE A 76 10.58 -2.55 -8.35
C PHE A 76 9.45 -1.53 -8.17
N SER A 77 9.27 -1.00 -6.98
CA SER A 77 8.21 -0.03 -6.66
C SER A 77 8.40 1.30 -7.36
N VAL A 78 9.64 1.77 -7.51
CA VAL A 78 9.95 2.97 -8.30
C VAL A 78 9.53 2.79 -9.77
N ALA A 79 9.73 1.60 -10.34
CA ALA A 79 9.44 1.34 -11.73
C ALA A 79 7.93 1.22 -12.04
N ILE A 80 7.15 0.61 -11.14
CA ILE A 80 5.78 0.19 -11.44
C ILE A 80 4.72 0.65 -10.41
N GLY A 81 5.15 1.16 -9.26
CA GLY A 81 4.26 1.66 -8.23
C GLY A 81 3.54 2.94 -8.68
N ARG A 82 2.40 3.19 -8.06
CA ARG A 82 1.62 4.41 -8.25
C ARG A 82 1.14 4.99 -6.93
N ASP A 83 0.70 6.24 -7.02
CA ASP A 83 0.01 6.98 -5.96
C ASP A 83 0.78 6.96 -4.63
N LEU A 84 1.98 7.55 -4.63
CA LEU A 84 2.78 7.67 -3.40
C LEU A 84 2.03 8.54 -2.39
N GLN A 85 1.64 7.96 -1.27
CA GLN A 85 0.86 8.66 -0.24
C GLN A 85 1.39 8.38 1.16
N SER A 86 1.37 9.39 2.02
CA SER A 86 1.59 9.22 3.45
C SER A 86 0.30 8.72 4.09
N ILE A 87 0.19 7.40 4.31
CA ILE A 87 -1.05 6.78 4.78
C ILE A 87 -1.08 6.69 6.31
N PHE A 88 0.06 6.43 6.94
CA PHE A 88 0.16 6.27 8.38
C PHE A 88 1.55 6.68 8.90
N GLU A 89 1.64 6.81 10.21
CA GLU A 89 2.84 7.24 10.91
C GLU A 89 2.96 6.57 12.27
N SER A 90 4.19 6.48 12.77
CA SER A 90 4.52 6.19 14.15
C SER A 90 5.24 7.38 14.77
N ASP A 91 5.61 7.27 16.04
CA ASP A 91 6.40 8.29 16.72
C ASP A 91 7.73 8.57 16.01
N GLU A 92 8.32 7.54 15.38
CA GLU A 92 9.64 7.60 14.76
C GLU A 92 9.61 7.82 13.23
N TYR A 93 8.53 7.39 12.57
CA TYR A 93 8.49 7.30 11.10
C TYR A 93 7.19 7.81 10.50
N ILE A 94 7.29 8.43 9.33
CA ILE A 94 6.18 8.63 8.40
C ILE A 94 6.29 7.57 7.31
N TYR A 95 5.21 6.83 7.03
CA TYR A 95 5.21 5.77 6.04
C TYR A 95 4.62 6.26 4.72
N TYR A 96 5.48 6.33 3.70
CA TYR A 96 5.07 6.60 2.33
C TYR A 96 4.77 5.29 1.63
N THR A 97 3.53 5.13 1.19
CA THR A 97 2.99 3.89 0.65
C THR A 97 2.81 4.00 -0.86
N LEU A 98 3.23 2.96 -1.58
CA LEU A 98 2.97 2.77 -3.00
C LEU A 98 2.01 1.62 -3.23
N PHE A 99 1.19 1.76 -4.27
CA PHE A 99 0.26 0.73 -4.71
C PHE A 99 0.81 -0.04 -5.90
N ILE A 100 0.75 -1.36 -5.82
CA ILE A 100 1.19 -2.28 -6.88
C ILE A 100 -0.03 -2.93 -7.53
N ASP A 101 -0.28 -2.60 -8.80
CA ASP A 101 -1.36 -3.23 -9.54
C ASP A 101 -1.08 -4.72 -9.80
N ARG A 102 -2.12 -5.55 -9.68
CA ARG A 102 -2.06 -7.01 -9.89
C ARG A 102 -1.40 -7.44 -11.21
N LYS A 103 -1.53 -6.64 -12.28
CA LYS A 103 -0.95 -6.92 -13.60
C LYS A 103 0.58 -6.88 -13.63
N TYR A 104 1.22 -6.24 -12.65
CA TYR A 104 2.69 -6.13 -12.57
C TYR A 104 3.33 -7.19 -11.65
N ILE A 105 2.54 -8.11 -11.09
CA ILE A 105 3.03 -9.16 -10.21
C ILE A 105 3.76 -10.22 -11.05
N ASN A 106 5.09 -10.14 -11.01
CA ASN A 106 5.98 -11.06 -11.69
C ASN A 106 6.33 -12.28 -10.82
N HIS A 107 7.15 -13.18 -11.36
CA HIS A 107 7.60 -14.38 -10.66
C HIS A 107 8.29 -14.07 -9.34
N GLN A 108 9.20 -13.10 -9.34
CA GLN A 108 10.01 -12.78 -8.16
C GLN A 108 9.19 -12.19 -7.01
N LEU A 109 8.17 -11.38 -7.30
CA LEU A 109 7.24 -10.92 -6.27
C LEU A 109 6.42 -12.08 -5.71
N LYS A 110 6.02 -13.05 -6.54
CA LYS A 110 5.30 -14.25 -6.06
C LYS A 110 6.18 -15.09 -5.14
N GLU A 111 7.46 -15.26 -5.46
CA GLU A 111 8.42 -15.96 -4.58
C GLU A 111 8.56 -15.25 -3.24
N LEU A 112 8.59 -13.91 -3.21
CA LEU A 112 8.58 -13.15 -1.96
C LEU A 112 7.28 -13.33 -1.18
N LEU A 113 6.12 -13.27 -1.84
CA LEU A 113 4.85 -13.53 -1.18
C LEU A 113 4.78 -14.95 -0.61
N ASP A 114 5.34 -15.94 -1.31
CA ASP A 114 5.39 -17.34 -0.87
C ASP A 114 6.31 -17.49 0.35
N LYS A 115 7.51 -16.91 0.29
CA LYS A 115 8.49 -16.88 1.39
C LYS A 115 7.88 -16.34 2.69
N TYR A 116 6.94 -15.41 2.59
CA TYR A 116 6.30 -14.74 3.73
C TYR A 116 4.87 -15.22 4.01
N ASP A 117 4.46 -16.37 3.47
CA ASP A 117 3.13 -16.98 3.69
C ASP A 117 1.94 -16.10 3.27
N LEU A 118 2.16 -15.18 2.32
CA LEU A 118 1.14 -14.27 1.79
C LEU A 118 0.58 -14.70 0.43
N LEU A 119 1.24 -15.64 -0.26
CA LEU A 119 0.87 -16.02 -1.62
C LEU A 119 -0.53 -16.63 -1.70
N ASP A 120 -0.87 -17.56 -0.81
CA ASP A 120 -2.18 -18.22 -0.80
C ASP A 120 -3.30 -17.21 -0.53
N THR A 121 -3.11 -16.31 0.45
CA THR A 121 -4.03 -15.21 0.76
C THR A 121 -4.24 -14.32 -0.47
N PHE A 122 -3.17 -13.97 -1.17
CA PHE A 122 -3.22 -13.15 -2.38
C PHE A 122 -3.94 -13.84 -3.55
N GLN A 123 -3.78 -15.16 -3.69
CA GLN A 123 -4.40 -15.93 -4.77
C GLN A 123 -5.89 -16.18 -4.52
N THR A 124 -6.26 -16.48 -3.27
CA THR A 124 -7.65 -16.74 -2.85
C THR A 124 -8.50 -15.46 -2.78
N ASN A 125 -7.87 -14.28 -2.79
CA ASN A 125 -8.53 -12.98 -2.83
C ASN A 125 -8.22 -12.24 -4.15
N PRO A 126 -9.06 -12.39 -5.20
CA PRO A 126 -8.82 -11.77 -6.51
C PRO A 126 -8.77 -10.23 -6.46
N SER A 127 -9.47 -9.63 -5.50
CA SER A 127 -9.52 -8.19 -5.25
C SER A 127 -8.48 -7.68 -4.25
N ALA A 128 -7.57 -8.52 -3.77
CA ALA A 128 -6.44 -8.08 -2.97
C ALA A 128 -5.49 -7.24 -3.82
N ASN A 129 -5.02 -6.14 -3.24
CA ASN A 129 -3.96 -5.28 -3.72
C ASN A 129 -2.73 -5.45 -2.84
N ILE A 130 -1.56 -5.15 -3.41
CA ILE A 130 -0.30 -5.11 -2.68
C ILE A 130 0.05 -3.64 -2.47
N THR A 131 0.35 -3.28 -1.23
CA THR A 131 0.94 -2.00 -0.86
C THR A 131 2.34 -2.22 -0.30
N LEU A 132 3.22 -1.26 -0.59
CA LEU A 132 4.59 -1.25 -0.09
C LEU A 132 4.84 0.09 0.60
N SER A 133 5.07 0.03 1.91
CA SER A 133 5.18 1.20 2.78
C SER A 133 6.63 1.38 3.21
N PHE A 134 7.18 2.55 2.91
CA PHE A 134 8.58 2.92 3.10
C PHE A 134 8.70 3.91 4.27
N PRO A 135 9.47 3.59 5.33
CA PRO A 135 9.63 4.47 6.48
C PRO A 135 10.57 5.64 6.15
N VAL A 136 10.13 6.86 6.43
CA VAL A 136 10.96 8.07 6.45
C VAL A 136 11.04 8.56 7.88
N LYS A 137 12.25 8.78 8.39
CA LYS A 137 12.43 9.37 9.72
C LYS A 137 11.81 10.77 9.74
N ARG A 138 11.09 11.05 10.82
CA ARG A 138 10.58 12.40 11.12
C ARG A 138 11.70 13.41 11.36
#